data_AF-A0A355CIR7-F1
#
_entry.id   AF-A0A355CIR7-F1
#
_cell.length_a   1.000
_cell.length_b   1.000
_cell.length_c   1.000
_cell.angle_alpha   90.00
_cell.angle_beta   90.00
_cell.angle_gamma   90.00
#
_symmetry.space_group_name_H-M   'P 1'
#
loop_
_entity.id
_entity.type
_entity.pdbx_description
1 polymer ?
#
loop_
_entity_poly.entity_id
_entity_poly.type
_entity_poly.pdbx_seq_one_letter_code
_entity_poly.pdbx_strand_id
1 'polypeptide(L)'
;MIIDDSSLDSDSANVARRANLASLELAGTKSADRAAALQAMALALKRRQNEILEANTLDLEASRDMAIPELIVDWLKLTPERIKTTVQILQRLG
;
A
#
# COMPACT_ATOMS: atom_id res chain seq x y z
N MET A 1 28.09 12.07 11.85
CA MET A 1 27.19 10.94 12.15
C MET A 1 27.17 10.06 10.91
N ILE A 2 28.01 9.04 10.88
CA ILE A 2 28.00 8.03 9.81
C ILE A 2 26.85 7.10 10.16
N ILE A 3 25.80 7.08 9.35
CA ILE A 3 24.77 6.05 9.45
C ILE A 3 25.44 4.76 8.97
N ASP A 4 25.49 3.78 9.87
CA ASP A 4 26.01 2.45 9.62
C ASP A 4 25.13 1.75 8.57
N ASP A 5 25.63 1.63 7.35
CA ASP A 5 24.97 1.05 6.17
C ASP A 5 24.60 -0.44 6.40
N SER A 6 25.24 -1.10 7.36
CA SER A 6 25.04 -2.53 7.64
C SER A 6 23.68 -2.87 8.27
N SER A 7 22.98 -1.91 8.88
CA SER A 7 21.67 -2.17 9.50
C SER A 7 20.53 -2.22 8.48
N LEU A 8 20.58 -1.41 7.42
CA LEU A 8 19.54 -1.32 6.37
C LEU A 8 19.48 -2.60 5.50
N ASP A 9 20.64 -3.21 5.24
CA ASP A 9 20.74 -4.46 4.48
C ASP A 9 20.12 -5.65 5.23
N SER A 10 20.26 -5.68 6.55
CA SER A 10 19.71 -6.76 7.38
C SER A 10 18.17 -6.75 7.39
N ASP A 11 17.55 -5.57 7.45
CA ASP A 11 16.10 -5.42 7.44
C ASP A 11 15.50 -5.73 6.05
N SER A 12 16.15 -5.27 4.99
CA SER A 12 15.70 -5.51 3.62
C SER A 12 15.77 -7.01 3.26
N ALA A 13 16.87 -7.68 3.62
CA ALA A 13 17.01 -9.12 3.43
C ALA A 13 15.99 -9.93 4.24
N ASN A 14 15.66 -9.48 5.45
CA ASN A 14 14.61 -10.08 6.28
C ASN A 14 13.22 -9.90 5.67
N VAL A 15 12.88 -8.72 5.16
CA VAL A 15 11.61 -8.47 4.45
C VAL A 15 11.51 -9.36 3.22
N ALA A 16 12.56 -9.45 2.41
CA ALA A 16 12.59 -10.29 1.22
C ALA A 16 12.38 -11.78 1.56
N ARG A 17 13.05 -12.28 2.61
CA ARG A 17 12.89 -13.66 3.09
C ARG A 17 11.45 -13.93 3.54
N ARG A 18 10.83 -13.02 4.30
CA ARG A 18 9.44 -13.17 4.75
C ARG A 18 8.46 -13.16 3.58
N ALA A 19 8.66 -12.26 2.60
CA ALA A 19 7.84 -12.22 1.40
C ALA A 19 7.93 -13.53 0.60
N ASN A 20 9.12 -14.13 0.49
CA ASN A 20 9.30 -15.42 -0.17
C ASN A 20 8.57 -16.57 0.56
N LEU A 21 8.63 -16.62 1.89
CA LEU A 21 7.91 -17.65 2.64
C LEU A 21 6.39 -17.48 2.52
N ALA A 22 5.90 -16.24 2.61
CA ALA A 22 4.47 -15.94 2.45
C ALA A 22 3.95 -16.25 1.04
N SER A 23 4.79 -16.12 0.00
CA SER A 23 4.38 -16.45 -1.37
C SER A 23 4.14 -17.95 -1.55
N LEU A 24 4.96 -18.79 -0.92
CA LEU A 24 4.79 -20.26 -0.92
C LEU A 24 3.49 -20.67 -0.22
N GLU A 25 3.17 -20.03 0.91
CA GLU A 25 1.90 -20.23 1.60
C GLU A 25 0.71 -19.78 0.73
N LEU A 26 0.80 -18.57 0.16
CA LEU A 26 -0.24 -18.02 -0.70
C LEU A 26 -0.49 -18.90 -1.94
N ALA A 27 0.55 -19.49 -2.52
CA ALA A 27 0.42 -20.40 -3.66
C ALA A 27 -0.40 -21.66 -3.33
N GLY A 28 -0.39 -22.12 -2.07
CA GLY A 28 -1.16 -23.27 -1.59
C GLY A 28 -2.63 -22.96 -1.23
N THR A 29 -3.03 -21.69 -1.19
CA THR A 29 -4.40 -21.30 -0.81
C THR A 29 -5.44 -21.69 -1.87
N LYS A 30 -6.72 -21.80 -1.47
CA LYS A 30 -7.81 -22.03 -2.43
C LYS A 30 -8.14 -20.74 -3.18
N SER A 31 -8.61 -20.87 -4.42
CA SER A 31 -9.04 -19.71 -5.21
C SER A 31 -10.18 -18.94 -4.53
N ALA A 32 -11.09 -19.63 -3.84
CA ALA A 32 -12.19 -19.00 -3.10
C ALA A 32 -11.69 -18.14 -1.93
N ASP A 33 -10.64 -18.58 -1.23
CA ASP A 33 -10.07 -17.83 -0.10
C ASP A 33 -9.36 -16.57 -0.60
N ARG A 34 -8.65 -16.64 -1.73
CA ARG A 34 -8.03 -15.47 -2.38
C ARG A 34 -9.07 -14.47 -2.87
N ALA A 35 -10.13 -14.95 -3.50
CA ALA A 35 -11.26 -14.14 -3.93
C ALA A 35 -11.91 -13.40 -2.73
N ALA A 36 -12.21 -14.13 -1.66
CA ALA A 36 -12.76 -13.56 -0.44
C ALA A 36 -11.83 -12.50 0.19
N ALA A 37 -10.51 -12.72 0.16
CA ALA A 37 -9.53 -11.75 0.63
C ALA A 37 -9.58 -10.45 -0.19
N LEU A 38 -9.65 -10.53 -1.52
CA LEU A 38 -9.77 -9.35 -2.39
C LEU A 38 -11.07 -8.56 -2.12
N GLN A 39 -12.19 -9.27 -1.91
CA GLN A 39 -13.47 -8.64 -1.55
C GLN A 39 -13.40 -7.97 -0.17
N ALA A 40 -12.72 -8.59 0.79
CA ALA A 40 -12.48 -8.00 2.12
C ALA A 40 -11.60 -6.74 2.04
N MET A 41 -10.55 -6.75 1.20
CA MET A 41 -9.71 -5.57 0.96
C MET A 41 -10.51 -4.42 0.36
N ALA A 42 -11.38 -4.70 -0.62
CA ALA A 42 -12.26 -3.70 -1.22
C ALA A 42 -13.19 -3.07 -0.19
N LEU A 43 -13.79 -3.88 0.69
CA LEU A 43 -14.65 -3.42 1.77
C LEU A 43 -13.88 -2.57 2.80
N ALA A 44 -12.67 -2.98 3.17
CA ALA A 44 -11.83 -2.26 4.10
C ALA A 44 -11.43 -0.87 3.56
N LEU A 45 -11.00 -0.79 2.30
CA LEU A 45 -10.67 0.47 1.64
C LEU A 45 -11.88 1.41 1.57
N LYS A 46 -13.06 0.88 1.24
CA LYS A 46 -14.30 1.67 1.22
C LYS A 46 -14.66 2.21 2.61
N ARG A 47 -14.55 1.38 3.67
CA ARG A 47 -14.90 1.77 5.04
C ARG A 47 -13.94 2.80 5.62
N ARG A 48 -12.65 2.68 5.31
CA ARG A 48 -11.59 3.57 5.82
C ARG A 48 -11.20 4.68 4.85
N GLN A 49 -12.02 4.97 3.85
CA GLN A 49 -11.70 5.95 2.81
C GLN A 49 -11.31 7.31 3.41
N ASN A 50 -12.05 7.79 4.42
CA ASN A 50 -11.76 9.08 5.04
C ASN A 50 -10.42 9.06 5.79
N GLU A 51 -10.15 8.01 6.57
CA GLU A 51 -8.87 7.84 7.29
C GLU A 51 -7.68 7.81 6.31
N ILE A 52 -7.83 7.15 5.16
CA ILE A 52 -6.78 7.08 4.13
C ILE A 52 -6.53 8.45 3.50
N LEU A 53 -7.59 9.21 3.21
CA LEU A 53 -7.46 10.55 2.63
C LEU A 53 -6.88 11.56 3.63
N GLU A 54 -7.22 11.43 4.90
CA GLU A 54 -6.64 12.23 5.98
C GLU A 54 -5.13 11.95 6.10
N ALA A 55 -4.73 10.68 6.15
CA ALA A 55 -3.31 10.30 6.15
C ALA A 55 -2.56 10.83 4.93
N ASN A 56 -3.14 10.68 3.72
CA ASN A 56 -2.52 11.22 2.50
C ASN A 56 -2.42 12.76 2.51
N THR A 57 -3.35 13.44 3.17
CA THR A 57 -3.28 14.90 3.33
C THR A 57 -2.05 15.29 4.15
N LEU A 58 -1.76 14.57 5.23
CA LEU A 58 -0.55 14.78 6.03
C LEU A 58 0.72 14.51 5.20
N ASP A 59 0.73 13.48 4.36
CA ASP A 59 1.85 13.18 3.46
C ASP A 59 2.07 14.30 2.42
N LEU A 60 1.00 14.87 1.87
CA LEU A 60 1.05 15.96 0.91
C LEU A 60 1.53 17.27 1.56
N GLU A 61 1.13 17.53 2.81
CA GLU A 61 1.63 18.67 3.59
C GLU A 61 3.14 18.54 3.85
N ALA A 62 3.58 17.37 4.35
CA ALA A 62 5.01 17.10 4.55
C ALA A 62 5.82 17.21 3.25
N SER A 63 5.26 16.79 2.11
CA SER A 63 5.91 16.90 0.80
C SER A 63 6.12 18.36 0.35
N ARG A 64 5.21 19.27 0.74
CA ARG A 64 5.36 20.72 0.48
C ARG A 64 6.49 21.30 1.30
N ASP A 65 6.59 20.94 2.58
CA ASP A 65 7.67 21.39 3.48
C ASP A 65 9.05 20.92 2.98
N MET A 66 9.09 19.76 2.32
CA MET A 66 10.30 19.18 1.73
C MET A 66 10.62 19.68 0.31
N ALA A 67 9.83 20.62 -0.24
CA ALA A 67 9.98 21.14 -1.61
C ALA A 67 10.03 20.04 -2.69
N ILE A 68 9.25 18.96 -2.51
CA ILE A 68 9.13 17.88 -3.48
C ILE A 68 8.51 18.43 -4.79
N PRO A 69 9.00 18.00 -5.97
CA PRO A 69 8.46 18.48 -7.24
C PRO A 69 6.95 18.22 -7.39
N GLU A 70 6.21 19.19 -7.93
CA GLU A 70 4.75 19.15 -8.06
C GLU A 70 4.24 17.90 -8.79
N LEU A 71 4.97 17.45 -9.83
CA LEU A 71 4.63 16.23 -10.57
C LEU A 71 4.58 14.98 -9.67
N ILE A 72 5.48 14.89 -8.68
CA ILE A 72 5.52 13.78 -7.73
C ILE A 72 4.37 13.89 -6.72
N VAL A 73 4.06 15.12 -6.29
CA VAL A 73 2.91 15.41 -5.40
C VAL A 73 1.60 15.00 -6.09
N ASP A 74 1.45 15.26 -7.39
CA ASP A 74 0.29 14.84 -8.19
C ASP A 74 0.16 13.30 -8.27
N TRP A 75 1.27 12.57 -8.28
CA TRP A 75 1.26 11.11 -8.25
C TRP A 75 0.92 10.56 -6.86
N LEU A 76 1.40 11.23 -5.81
CA LEU A 76 1.16 10.88 -4.41
C LEU A 76 -0.29 11.15 -3.99
N LYS A 77 -0.94 12.14 -4.59
CA LYS A 77 -2.30 12.56 -4.24
C LYS A 77 -3.33 11.45 -4.49
N LEU A 78 -3.97 11.03 -3.41
CA LEU A 78 -5.17 10.20 -3.44
C LEU A 78 -6.41 11.08 -3.53
N THR A 79 -7.39 10.63 -4.29
CA THR A 79 -8.73 11.25 -4.36
C THR A 79 -9.80 10.21 -4.06
N PRO A 80 -11.02 10.63 -3.67
CA PRO A 80 -12.15 9.73 -3.54
C PRO A 80 -12.36 8.82 -4.76
N GLU A 81 -12.17 9.38 -5.96
CA GLU A 81 -12.31 8.67 -7.24
C GLU A 81 -11.23 7.61 -7.40
N ARG A 82 -9.96 7.92 -7.10
CA ARG A 82 -8.86 6.96 -7.18
C ARG A 82 -9.09 5.79 -6.23
N ILE A 83 -9.50 6.04 -4.99
CA ILE A 83 -9.83 4.99 -4.01
C ILE A 83 -11.01 4.15 -4.52
N LYS A 84 -12.07 4.80 -5.04
CA LYS A 84 -13.23 4.10 -5.62
C LYS A 84 -12.83 3.20 -6.79
N THR A 85 -11.95 3.66 -7.68
CA THR A 85 -11.42 2.86 -8.78
C THR A 85 -10.64 1.65 -8.26
N THR A 86 -9.78 1.80 -7.25
CA THR A 86 -9.07 0.67 -6.62
C THR A 86 -10.03 -0.34 -6.01
N VAL A 87 -11.07 0.13 -5.31
CA VAL A 87 -12.14 -0.74 -4.75
C VAL A 87 -12.83 -1.53 -5.88
N GLN A 88 -13.18 -0.88 -6.99
CA GLN A 88 -13.81 -1.53 -8.14
C GLN A 88 -12.91 -2.57 -8.81
N ILE A 89 -11.60 -2.29 -8.91
CA ILE A 89 -10.62 -3.24 -9.45
C ILE A 89 -10.57 -4.49 -8.56
N LEU A 90 -10.45 -4.33 -7.25
CA LEU A 90 -10.42 -5.44 -6.30
C LEU A 90 -11.71 -6.27 -6.35
N GLN A 91 -12.87 -5.61 -6.44
CA GLN A 91 -14.17 -6.27 -6.56
C GLN A 91 -14.32 -7.06 -7.87
N ARG A 92 -13.63 -6.66 -8.94
CA ARG A 92 -13.63 -7.37 -10.22
C ARG A 92 -12.66 -8.56 -10.24
N LEU A 93 -11.57 -8.47 -9.48
CA LEU A 93 -10.54 -9.51 -9.41
C LEU A 93 -10.86 -10.62 -8.41
N GLY A 94 -11.58 -10.31 -7.33
CA GLY A 94 -12.07 -11.28 -6.36
C GLY A 94 -13.36 -11.95 -6.81
#